data_AF-A0A1A9HU18-F1
#
_entry.id   AF-A0A1A9HU18-F1
#
_cell.length_a   1.000
_cell.length_b   1.000
_cell.length_c   1.000
_cell.angle_alpha   90.00
_cell.angle_beta   90.00
_cell.angle_gamma   90.00
#
_symmetry.space_group_name_H-M   'P 1'
#
loop_
_entity.id
_entity.type
_entity.pdbx_description
1 polymer ?
#
loop_
_entity_poly.entity_id
_entity_poly.type
_entity_poly.pdbx_seq_one_letter_code
_entity_poly.pdbx_strand_id
1 'polypeptide(L)'
;MKPAQPPRSSADILATAPAAVWRDVDPDNLLVMTLPQGQVFIELAPRFAPAHVDNIRALARGGYYDGLAIVRVQDNFVTQWGDPNADDEDTGLKGKGKPFPAGAKSHLPAEFSIPLKGVPMTVLPDVEGWAPRAGQVDGFPAAADPKTGEAWLAHCYGAVGAGRGNAKDSSTGAELYAVIGHAPRGLDLNITVVGRVLKGMEFLSSLPRGGAAMGFYDKPEQRLGVERVSLASALPAEQRPALQVLRTDTPTWNELLNARRNRGGWFVHSAGYTDLCSAAVPVRIKPVPAPDVKLSEPKSPEAKR
;
A
#
# COMPACT_ATOMS: atom_id res chain seq x y z
N MET A 1 39.96 -7.60 -22.45
CA MET A 1 38.54 -7.35 -22.12
C MET A 1 38.49 -6.84 -20.69
N LYS A 2 37.84 -5.69 -20.42
CA LYS A 2 37.59 -5.28 -19.02
C LYS A 2 36.73 -6.36 -18.37
N PRO A 3 37.05 -6.85 -17.16
CA PRO A 3 36.17 -7.78 -16.46
C PRO A 3 34.79 -7.11 -16.30
N ALA A 4 33.73 -7.87 -16.58
CA ALA A 4 32.37 -7.39 -16.38
C ALA A 4 32.22 -6.95 -14.92
N GLN A 5 31.75 -5.73 -14.68
CA GLN A 5 31.48 -5.29 -13.32
C GLN A 5 30.45 -6.22 -12.68
N PRO A 6 30.63 -6.59 -11.41
CA PRO A 6 29.63 -7.39 -10.71
C PRO A 6 28.28 -6.65 -10.72
N PRO A 7 27.16 -7.38 -10.87
CA PRO A 7 25.84 -6.76 -10.86
C PRO A 7 25.61 -6.02 -9.54
N ARG A 8 25.02 -4.83 -9.64
CA ARG A 8 24.81 -3.93 -8.49
C ARG A 8 23.77 -4.50 -7.54
N SER A 9 23.94 -4.28 -6.24
CA SER A 9 22.96 -4.72 -5.25
C SER A 9 21.69 -3.84 -5.32
N SER A 10 20.56 -4.36 -4.83
CA SER A 10 19.33 -3.56 -4.70
C SER A 10 19.55 -2.27 -3.89
N ALA A 11 20.41 -2.32 -2.86
CA ALA A 11 20.72 -1.15 -2.05
C ALA A 11 21.48 -0.09 -2.86
N ASP A 12 22.50 -0.49 -3.63
CA ASP A 12 23.28 0.44 -4.45
C ASP A 12 22.43 1.10 -5.54
N ILE A 13 21.55 0.32 -6.17
CA ILE A 13 20.62 0.81 -7.20
C ILE A 13 19.73 1.90 -6.61
N LEU A 14 19.15 1.66 -5.42
CA LEU A 14 18.26 2.62 -4.77
C LEU A 14 18.99 3.85 -4.23
N ALA A 15 20.20 3.68 -3.69
CA ALA A 15 21.01 4.77 -3.15
C ALA A 15 21.43 5.78 -4.23
N THR A 16 21.55 5.32 -5.47
CA THR A 16 21.97 6.15 -6.63
C THR A 16 20.84 6.45 -7.60
N ALA A 17 19.62 6.01 -7.30
CA ALA A 17 18.46 6.22 -8.17
C ALA A 17 18.20 7.73 -8.35
N PRO A 18 18.15 8.23 -9.61
CA PRO A 18 17.91 9.65 -9.87
C PRO A 18 16.60 10.15 -9.25
N ALA A 19 16.54 11.39 -8.80
CA ALA A 19 15.31 11.93 -8.20
C ALA A 19 14.08 11.81 -9.13
N ALA A 20 14.27 11.93 -10.44
CA ALA A 20 13.20 11.85 -11.45
C ALA A 20 12.55 10.46 -11.59
N VAL A 21 13.18 9.40 -11.08
CA VAL A 21 12.56 8.05 -11.07
C VAL A 21 11.67 7.83 -9.86
N TRP A 22 11.47 8.83 -9.02
CA TRP A 22 10.58 8.78 -7.87
C TRP A 22 9.37 9.66 -8.12
N ARG A 23 8.17 9.11 -7.92
CA ARG A 23 6.90 9.84 -8.00
C ARG A 23 6.50 10.27 -6.59
N ASP A 24 6.16 11.54 -6.42
CA ASP A 24 5.53 12.03 -5.19
C ASP A 24 4.13 11.39 -5.04
N VAL A 25 3.81 10.95 -3.82
CA VAL A 25 2.46 10.45 -3.51
C VAL A 25 1.52 11.64 -3.38
N ASP A 26 0.40 11.59 -4.11
CA ASP A 26 -0.62 12.63 -4.06
C ASP A 26 -1.26 12.66 -2.64
N PRO A 27 -1.24 13.81 -1.93
CA PRO A 27 -1.85 13.92 -0.62
C PRO A 27 -3.36 13.62 -0.57
N ASP A 28 -4.10 13.79 -1.67
CA ASP A 28 -5.52 13.41 -1.78
C ASP A 28 -5.73 11.91 -2.02
N ASN A 29 -4.66 11.17 -2.27
CA ASN A 29 -4.62 9.71 -2.35
C ASN A 29 -3.94 9.07 -1.15
N LEU A 30 -3.60 9.82 -0.11
CA LEU A 30 -2.84 9.27 1.01
C LEU A 30 -3.64 9.38 2.30
N LEU A 31 -4.05 8.24 2.84
CA LEU A 31 -4.58 8.18 4.20
C LEU A 31 -3.42 8.11 5.20
N VAL A 32 -3.58 8.86 6.28
CA VAL A 32 -2.74 8.83 7.48
C VAL A 32 -3.60 8.27 8.60
N MET A 33 -3.39 6.99 8.92
CA MET A 33 -4.01 6.31 10.04
C MET A 33 -3.09 6.42 11.26
N THR A 34 -3.60 6.97 12.35
CA THR A 34 -2.87 7.09 13.61
C THR A 34 -3.36 6.02 14.57
N LEU A 35 -2.42 5.18 15.03
CA LEU A 35 -2.59 4.16 16.05
C LEU A 35 -1.74 4.56 17.28
N PRO A 36 -2.03 4.04 18.48
CA PRO A 36 -1.24 4.35 19.69
C PRO A 36 0.26 4.08 19.55
N GLN A 37 0.61 3.11 18.70
CA GLN A 37 1.98 2.67 18.45
C GLN A 37 2.66 3.37 17.26
N GLY A 38 1.95 4.16 16.46
CA GLY A 38 2.52 4.90 15.35
C GLY A 38 1.55 5.15 14.19
N GLN A 39 2.09 5.68 13.09
CA GLN A 39 1.30 6.04 11.91
C GLN A 39 1.48 5.06 10.76
N VAL A 40 0.37 4.74 10.11
CA VAL A 40 0.29 3.93 8.90
C VAL A 40 -0.12 4.82 7.74
N PHE A 41 0.65 4.76 6.66
CA PHE A 41 0.44 5.56 5.45
C PHE A 41 -0.09 4.67 4.33
N ILE A 42 -1.29 4.95 3.83
CA ILE A 42 -1.99 4.11 2.86
C ILE A 42 -2.24 4.91 1.58
N GLU A 43 -1.65 4.47 0.46
CA GLU A 43 -1.90 5.05 -0.86
C GLU A 43 -3.15 4.40 -1.48
N LEU A 44 -4.14 5.24 -1.83
CA LEU A 44 -5.38 4.86 -2.49
C LEU A 44 -5.17 4.70 -3.99
N ALA A 45 -5.96 3.80 -4.62
CA ALA A 45 -5.85 3.42 -6.01
C ALA A 45 -7.08 3.85 -6.85
N PRO A 46 -7.30 5.16 -7.09
CA PRO A 46 -8.50 5.66 -7.76
C PRO A 46 -8.67 5.17 -9.20
N ARG A 47 -7.59 4.70 -9.86
CA ARG A 47 -7.67 4.08 -11.20
C ARG A 47 -8.50 2.79 -11.18
N PHE A 48 -8.35 1.98 -10.12
CA PHE A 48 -8.95 0.65 -10.04
C PHE A 48 -10.25 0.64 -9.25
N ALA A 49 -10.38 1.50 -8.23
CA ALA A 49 -11.56 1.57 -7.38
C ALA A 49 -12.05 3.02 -7.18
N PRO A 50 -12.40 3.76 -8.26
CA PRO A 50 -12.75 5.17 -8.17
C PRO A 50 -13.93 5.43 -7.21
N ALA A 51 -14.99 4.63 -7.25
CA ALA A 51 -16.16 4.83 -6.40
C ALA A 51 -15.85 4.57 -4.93
N HIS A 52 -15.09 3.52 -4.62
CA HIS A 52 -14.63 3.25 -3.25
C HIS A 52 -13.66 4.31 -2.75
N VAL A 53 -12.69 4.74 -3.57
CA VAL A 53 -11.72 5.76 -3.17
C VAL A 53 -12.40 7.10 -2.91
N ASP A 54 -13.36 7.50 -3.73
CA ASP A 54 -14.17 8.70 -3.47
C ASP A 54 -14.97 8.57 -2.17
N ASN A 55 -15.53 7.39 -1.90
CA ASN A 55 -16.27 7.16 -0.68
C ASN A 55 -15.37 7.16 0.56
N ILE A 56 -14.20 6.53 0.49
CA ILE A 56 -13.19 6.50 1.56
C ILE A 56 -12.71 7.91 1.86
N ARG A 57 -12.51 8.76 0.83
CA ARG A 57 -12.19 10.18 1.04
C ARG A 57 -13.31 10.90 1.77
N ALA A 58 -14.58 10.66 1.42
CA ALA A 58 -15.72 11.26 2.11
C ALA A 58 -15.82 10.78 3.57
N LEU A 59 -15.65 9.47 3.82
CA LEU A 59 -15.62 8.87 5.15
C LEU A 59 -14.49 9.47 6.01
N ALA A 60 -13.28 9.57 5.48
CA ALA A 60 -12.13 10.17 6.18
C ALA A 60 -12.34 11.67 6.46
N ARG A 61 -12.84 12.46 5.50
CA ARG A 61 -13.14 13.88 5.69
C ARG A 61 -14.23 14.11 6.75
N GLY A 62 -15.20 13.20 6.83
CA GLY A 62 -16.25 13.22 7.84
C GLY A 62 -15.85 12.59 9.19
N GLY A 63 -14.59 12.19 9.37
CA GLY A 63 -14.10 11.58 10.60
C GLY A 63 -14.78 10.25 10.93
N TYR A 64 -15.28 9.51 9.95
CA TYR A 64 -15.98 8.24 10.16
C TYR A 64 -15.09 7.23 10.91
N TYR A 65 -13.84 7.08 10.45
CA TYR A 65 -12.89 6.12 11.00
C TYR A 65 -12.32 6.48 12.39
N ASP A 66 -12.52 7.73 12.83
CA ASP A 66 -11.99 8.19 14.12
C ASP A 66 -12.73 7.50 15.27
N GLY A 67 -11.95 6.88 16.17
CA GLY A 67 -12.46 6.11 17.30
C GLY A 67 -12.97 4.72 16.95
N LEU A 68 -12.80 4.27 15.69
CA LEU A 68 -13.07 2.88 15.31
C LEU A 68 -11.98 1.95 15.87
N ALA A 69 -11.97 0.68 15.50
CA ALA A 69 -11.02 -0.28 16.07
C ALA A 69 -10.48 -1.27 15.05
N ILE A 70 -9.32 -1.84 15.37
CA ILE A 70 -8.91 -3.12 14.82
C ILE A 70 -9.82 -4.19 15.41
N VAL A 71 -10.63 -4.83 14.56
CA VAL A 71 -11.66 -5.80 14.98
C VAL A 71 -11.22 -7.25 14.78
N ARG A 72 -10.28 -7.47 13.86
CA ARG A 72 -9.86 -8.80 13.44
C ARG A 72 -8.40 -8.80 13.00
N VAL A 73 -7.64 -9.78 13.48
CA VAL A 73 -6.27 -10.06 13.05
C VAL A 73 -6.16 -11.56 12.84
N GLN A 74 -6.13 -11.97 11.57
CA GLN A 74 -5.99 -13.37 11.19
C GLN A 74 -4.56 -13.65 10.77
N ASP A 75 -3.96 -14.66 11.41
CA ASP A 75 -2.58 -15.04 11.15
C ASP A 75 -2.35 -15.37 9.67
N ASN A 76 -1.22 -14.87 9.13
CA ASN A 76 -0.81 -15.05 7.75
C ASN A 76 -1.88 -14.64 6.70
N PHE A 77 -2.79 -13.72 7.06
CA PHE A 77 -3.88 -13.28 6.20
C PHE A 77 -4.05 -11.76 6.26
N VAL A 78 -4.91 -11.23 7.14
CA VAL A 78 -5.24 -9.80 7.18
C VAL A 78 -5.36 -9.24 8.60
N THR A 79 -5.09 -7.95 8.73
CA THR A 79 -5.57 -7.10 9.83
C THR A 79 -6.71 -6.24 9.30
N GLN A 80 -7.88 -6.32 9.92
CA GLN A 80 -9.09 -5.61 9.51
C GLN A 80 -9.52 -4.63 10.60
N TRP A 81 -9.97 -3.45 10.15
CA TRP A 81 -10.49 -2.39 10.99
C TRP A 81 -11.83 -1.88 10.45
N GLY A 82 -12.66 -1.41 11.37
CA GLY A 82 -14.04 -1.05 11.09
C GLY A 82 -14.75 -0.65 12.38
N ASP A 83 -16.05 -0.40 12.29
CA ASP A 83 -16.84 -0.08 13.47
C ASP A 83 -17.12 -1.34 14.29
N PRO A 84 -16.61 -1.46 15.53
CA PRO A 84 -16.81 -2.63 16.36
C PRO A 84 -18.27 -2.86 16.78
N ASN A 85 -19.17 -1.90 16.50
CA ASN A 85 -20.59 -1.93 16.79
C ASN A 85 -21.47 -2.01 15.52
N ALA A 86 -20.89 -2.18 14.33
CA ALA A 86 -21.66 -2.40 13.11
C ALA A 86 -22.40 -3.75 13.14
N ASP A 87 -23.49 -3.86 12.38
CA ASP A 87 -24.09 -5.17 12.11
C ASP A 87 -23.10 -5.99 11.29
N ASP A 88 -22.87 -7.23 11.70
CA ASP A 88 -21.87 -8.11 11.13
C ASP A 88 -22.39 -9.54 11.18
N GLU A 89 -22.67 -10.10 9.99
CA GLU A 89 -23.17 -11.46 9.83
C GLU A 89 -22.14 -12.52 10.22
N ASP A 90 -20.85 -12.24 10.04
CA ASP A 90 -19.76 -13.18 10.31
C ASP A 90 -19.55 -13.39 11.82
N THR A 91 -19.79 -12.35 12.61
CA THR A 91 -19.76 -12.42 14.08
C THR A 91 -21.14 -12.63 14.70
N GLY A 92 -22.21 -12.49 13.92
CA GLY A 92 -23.60 -12.53 14.40
C GLY A 92 -24.03 -11.28 15.18
N LEU A 93 -23.21 -10.23 15.20
CA LEU A 93 -23.47 -9.00 15.93
C LEU A 93 -24.61 -8.22 15.27
N LYS A 94 -25.70 -7.98 15.99
CA LYS A 94 -26.82 -7.12 15.56
C LYS A 94 -26.65 -5.69 16.07
N GLY A 95 -25.67 -5.01 15.49
CA GLY A 95 -25.25 -3.66 15.87
C GLY A 95 -25.90 -2.53 15.06
N LYS A 96 -25.58 -1.29 15.45
CA LYS A 96 -25.83 -0.08 14.65
C LYS A 96 -24.53 0.69 14.57
N GLY A 97 -23.88 0.59 13.42
CA GLY A 97 -22.65 1.32 13.16
C GLY A 97 -22.89 2.84 13.18
N LYS A 98 -21.79 3.58 13.28
CA LYS A 98 -21.74 5.03 13.19
C LYS A 98 -22.43 5.49 11.90
N PRO A 99 -23.22 6.56 11.93
CA PRO A 99 -23.84 7.07 10.73
C PRO A 99 -22.79 7.55 9.73
N PHE A 100 -23.06 7.37 8.45
CA PHE A 100 -22.18 7.87 7.41
C PHE A 100 -22.24 9.41 7.36
N PRO A 101 -21.10 10.09 7.26
CA PRO A 101 -21.06 11.54 7.13
C PRO A 101 -21.64 12.00 5.79
N ALA A 102 -21.95 13.29 5.69
CA ALA A 102 -22.42 13.89 4.44
C ALA A 102 -21.43 13.63 3.28
N GLY A 103 -21.96 13.22 2.13
CA GLY A 103 -21.17 12.90 0.94
C GLY A 103 -20.69 11.44 0.86
N ALA A 104 -20.71 10.68 1.96
CA ALA A 104 -20.48 9.24 1.93
C ALA A 104 -21.77 8.49 1.51
N LYS A 105 -21.59 7.43 0.74
CA LYS A 105 -22.63 6.57 0.17
C LYS A 105 -22.69 5.26 0.93
N SER A 106 -23.91 4.79 1.20
CA SER A 106 -24.18 3.48 1.82
C SER A 106 -24.27 2.33 0.81
N HIS A 107 -24.06 2.61 -0.48
CA HIS A 107 -24.06 1.61 -1.54
C HIS A 107 -23.11 2.04 -2.66
N LEU A 108 -22.28 1.11 -3.13
CA LEU A 108 -21.29 1.29 -4.19
C LEU A 108 -21.33 0.09 -5.14
N PRO A 109 -20.97 0.26 -6.43
CA PRO A 109 -20.76 -0.89 -7.30
C PRO A 109 -19.55 -1.71 -6.82
N ALA A 110 -19.54 -3.00 -7.11
CA ALA A 110 -18.33 -3.82 -6.98
C ALA A 110 -17.26 -3.34 -7.98
N GLU A 111 -16.02 -3.12 -7.51
CA GLU A 111 -14.89 -2.64 -8.32
C GLU A 111 -13.74 -3.66 -8.31
N PHE A 112 -14.05 -4.88 -8.74
CA PHE A 112 -13.10 -6.01 -8.70
C PHE A 112 -12.09 -5.99 -9.85
N SER A 113 -12.44 -5.36 -10.97
CA SER A 113 -11.61 -5.21 -12.17
C SER A 113 -11.94 -3.90 -12.90
N ILE A 114 -11.05 -3.52 -13.81
CA ILE A 114 -11.24 -2.44 -14.78
C ILE A 114 -10.94 -2.94 -16.20
N PRO A 115 -11.42 -2.25 -17.25
CA PRO A 115 -10.98 -2.54 -18.62
C PRO A 115 -9.45 -2.40 -18.76
N LEU A 116 -8.79 -3.40 -19.33
CA LEU A 116 -7.35 -3.43 -19.58
C LEU A 116 -6.89 -2.36 -20.59
N LYS A 117 -7.80 -1.95 -21.50
CA LYS A 117 -7.48 -0.97 -22.55
C LYS A 117 -7.01 0.36 -21.92
N GLY A 118 -5.77 0.75 -22.22
CA GLY A 118 -5.18 1.99 -21.73
C GLY A 118 -4.58 1.92 -20.33
N VAL A 119 -4.53 0.74 -19.70
CA VAL A 119 -3.84 0.53 -18.43
C VAL A 119 -2.32 0.49 -18.67
N PRO A 120 -1.52 1.40 -18.08
CA PRO A 120 -0.07 1.49 -18.30
C PRO A 120 0.69 0.45 -17.46
N MET A 121 0.46 -0.83 -17.73
CA MET A 121 1.09 -1.91 -16.96
C MET A 121 2.54 -2.15 -17.39
N THR A 122 3.47 -1.99 -16.45
CA THR A 122 4.83 -2.52 -16.55
C THR A 122 4.80 -4.02 -16.23
N VAL A 123 4.80 -4.86 -17.26
CA VAL A 123 4.72 -6.32 -17.13
C VAL A 123 6.03 -6.89 -16.56
N LEU A 124 5.94 -7.84 -15.64
CA LEU A 124 7.09 -8.58 -15.13
C LEU A 124 7.56 -9.61 -16.16
N PRO A 125 8.88 -9.90 -16.22
CA PRO A 125 9.43 -10.86 -17.17
C PRO A 125 9.09 -12.32 -16.82
N ASP A 126 8.83 -12.60 -15.54
CA ASP A 126 8.61 -13.93 -15.03
C ASP A 126 7.13 -14.31 -15.12
N VAL A 127 6.87 -15.61 -15.29
CA VAL A 127 5.51 -16.16 -15.31
C VAL A 127 4.84 -16.03 -13.95
N GLU A 128 3.53 -15.83 -13.94
CA GLU A 128 2.70 -15.76 -12.74
C GLU A 128 1.69 -16.91 -12.75
N GLY A 129 1.49 -17.56 -11.61
CA GLY A 129 0.55 -18.67 -11.47
C GLY A 129 -0.91 -18.23 -11.32
N TRP A 130 -1.15 -16.99 -10.89
CA TRP A 130 -2.49 -16.45 -10.64
C TRP A 130 -3.12 -15.74 -11.83
N ALA A 131 -2.35 -15.32 -12.83
CA ALA A 131 -2.85 -14.51 -13.93
C ALA A 131 -2.01 -14.65 -15.21
N PRO A 132 -2.60 -14.53 -16.41
CA PRO A 132 -1.85 -14.54 -17.67
C PRO A 132 -0.84 -13.40 -17.82
N ARG A 133 -1.10 -12.24 -17.22
CA ARG A 133 -0.16 -11.12 -17.12
C ARG A 133 -0.15 -10.58 -15.70
N ALA A 134 1.04 -10.26 -15.21
CA ALA A 134 1.24 -9.61 -13.93
C ALA A 134 2.33 -8.55 -14.04
N GLY A 135 2.18 -7.49 -13.25
CA GLY A 135 3.19 -6.47 -13.11
C GLY A 135 2.74 -5.29 -12.27
N GLN A 136 3.18 -4.09 -12.65
CA GLN A 136 2.97 -2.89 -11.85
C GLN A 136 2.20 -1.85 -12.65
N VAL A 137 1.22 -1.19 -12.02
CA VAL A 137 0.51 -0.03 -12.56
C VAL A 137 0.63 1.10 -11.56
N ASP A 138 1.31 2.18 -11.92
CA ASP A 138 1.56 3.34 -11.04
C ASP A 138 2.24 2.97 -9.70
N GLY A 139 2.96 1.82 -9.67
CA GLY A 139 3.60 1.25 -8.49
C GLY A 139 2.75 0.23 -7.73
N PHE A 140 1.50 -0.01 -8.10
CA PHE A 140 0.64 -1.02 -7.49
C PHE A 140 0.80 -2.39 -8.18
N PRO A 141 0.88 -3.49 -7.40
CA PRO A 141 0.84 -4.85 -7.96
C PRO A 141 -0.50 -5.09 -8.66
N ALA A 142 -0.44 -5.38 -9.95
CA ALA A 142 -1.61 -5.56 -10.79
C ALA A 142 -1.47 -6.80 -11.67
N ALA A 143 -2.60 -7.43 -11.96
CA ALA A 143 -2.72 -8.56 -12.85
C ALA A 143 -3.74 -8.24 -13.95
N ALA A 144 -3.68 -9.00 -15.03
CA ALA A 144 -4.56 -8.81 -16.18
C ALA A 144 -4.75 -10.11 -16.96
N ASP A 145 -5.92 -10.21 -17.60
CA ASP A 145 -6.21 -11.23 -18.59
C ASP A 145 -6.55 -10.57 -19.94
N PRO A 146 -5.64 -10.61 -20.92
CA PRO A 146 -5.91 -10.11 -22.27
C PRO A 146 -7.09 -10.77 -22.98
N LYS A 147 -7.49 -12.00 -22.59
CA LYS A 147 -8.60 -12.72 -23.20
C LYS A 147 -9.94 -12.13 -22.78
N THR A 148 -10.10 -11.78 -21.49
CA THR A 148 -11.31 -11.10 -20.99
C THR A 148 -11.24 -9.59 -21.19
N GLY A 149 -10.04 -9.05 -21.36
CA GLY A 149 -9.81 -7.61 -21.50
C GLY A 149 -9.85 -6.87 -20.16
N GLU A 150 -9.54 -7.55 -19.06
CA GLU A 150 -9.63 -7.02 -17.70
C GLU A 150 -8.26 -6.87 -17.03
N ALA A 151 -8.17 -5.91 -16.12
CA ALA A 151 -7.05 -5.72 -15.20
C ALA A 151 -7.57 -5.53 -13.78
N TRP A 152 -6.84 -6.01 -12.78
CA TRP A 152 -7.19 -5.89 -11.36
C TRP A 152 -5.94 -5.70 -10.52
N LEU A 153 -6.11 -5.21 -9.29
CA LEU A 153 -5.04 -5.18 -8.29
C LEU A 153 -4.94 -6.52 -7.59
N ALA A 154 -3.71 -6.94 -7.31
CA ALA A 154 -3.43 -8.19 -6.62
C ALA A 154 -3.40 -8.02 -5.10
N HIS A 155 -3.92 -9.00 -4.37
CA HIS A 155 -3.84 -9.09 -2.91
C HIS A 155 -2.44 -9.51 -2.44
N CYS A 156 -1.42 -8.70 -2.75
CA CYS A 156 -0.08 -8.87 -2.23
C CYS A 156 0.04 -8.35 -0.79
N TYR A 157 1.15 -8.67 -0.10
CA TYR A 157 1.44 -8.12 1.22
C TYR A 157 1.34 -6.58 1.23
N GLY A 158 0.63 -6.04 2.22
CA GLY A 158 0.35 -4.61 2.33
C GLY A 158 -0.75 -4.09 1.40
N ALA A 159 -1.36 -4.90 0.53
CA ALA A 159 -2.55 -4.49 -0.21
C ALA A 159 -3.68 -4.17 0.78
N VAL A 160 -4.43 -3.11 0.51
CA VAL A 160 -5.58 -2.69 1.32
C VAL A 160 -6.86 -2.96 0.54
N GLY A 161 -7.70 -3.84 1.06
CA GLY A 161 -9.01 -4.16 0.51
C GLY A 161 -10.15 -3.57 1.33
N ALA A 162 -11.31 -3.44 0.70
CA ALA A 162 -12.54 -3.03 1.36
C ALA A 162 -13.37 -4.26 1.75
N GLY A 163 -13.70 -4.35 3.04
CA GLY A 163 -14.55 -5.42 3.58
C GLY A 163 -15.91 -5.42 2.89
N ARG A 164 -16.51 -6.61 2.77
CA ARG A 164 -17.87 -6.80 2.24
C ARG A 164 -18.52 -7.99 2.90
N GLY A 165 -19.84 -7.97 2.98
CA GLY A 165 -20.64 -9.16 3.26
C GLY A 165 -20.78 -10.05 2.02
N ASN A 166 -21.77 -10.94 2.06
CA ASN A 166 -21.99 -11.93 1.01
C ASN A 166 -22.36 -11.33 -0.36
N ALA A 167 -23.15 -10.25 -0.38
CA ALA A 167 -23.49 -9.57 -1.62
C ALA A 167 -22.25 -8.88 -2.23
N LYS A 168 -22.09 -9.02 -3.55
CA LYS A 168 -20.92 -8.53 -4.30
C LYS A 168 -20.66 -7.02 -4.11
N ASP A 169 -21.71 -6.24 -3.93
CA ASP A 169 -21.77 -4.79 -3.88
C ASP A 169 -22.17 -4.27 -2.48
N SER A 170 -21.94 -5.09 -1.44
CA SER A 170 -22.15 -4.70 -0.05
C SER A 170 -21.01 -3.87 0.53
N SER A 171 -19.87 -3.76 -0.16
CA SER A 171 -18.76 -2.95 0.32
C SER A 171 -19.07 -1.46 0.19
N THR A 172 -18.65 -0.70 1.20
CA THR A 172 -18.74 0.77 1.21
C THR A 172 -17.39 1.43 1.48
N GLY A 173 -16.34 0.65 1.73
CA GLY A 173 -15.06 1.15 2.27
C GLY A 173 -15.12 1.58 3.74
N ALA A 174 -16.24 1.41 4.44
CA ALA A 174 -16.36 1.66 5.88
C ALA A 174 -15.55 0.66 6.72
N GLU A 175 -15.35 -0.55 6.21
CA GLU A 175 -14.46 -1.56 6.74
C GLU A 175 -13.33 -1.79 5.75
N LEU A 176 -12.10 -1.81 6.25
CA LEU A 176 -10.91 -1.99 5.44
C LEU A 176 -10.00 -3.01 6.11
N TYR A 177 -9.14 -3.64 5.31
CA TYR A 177 -8.13 -4.55 5.83
C TYR A 177 -6.83 -4.39 5.07
N ALA A 178 -5.71 -4.72 5.71
CA ALA A 178 -4.41 -4.85 5.09
C ALA A 178 -3.96 -6.31 5.12
N VAL A 179 -3.42 -6.79 4.01
CA VAL A 179 -2.79 -8.11 3.93
C VAL A 179 -1.49 -8.11 4.75
N ILE A 180 -1.38 -8.99 5.74
CA ILE A 180 -0.25 -9.06 6.69
C ILE A 180 0.57 -10.35 6.59
N GLY A 181 0.30 -11.20 5.60
CA GLY A 181 0.97 -12.48 5.43
C GLY A 181 1.19 -12.84 3.97
N HIS A 182 1.28 -14.15 3.71
CA HIS A 182 1.34 -14.69 2.36
C HIS A 182 0.15 -14.19 1.55
N ALA A 183 0.42 -13.76 0.32
CA ALA A 183 -0.57 -13.11 -0.54
C ALA A 183 -1.81 -14.00 -0.75
N PRO A 184 -3.00 -13.62 -0.25
CA PRO A 184 -4.23 -14.38 -0.44
C PRO A 184 -4.85 -14.09 -1.81
N ARG A 185 -4.11 -14.46 -2.86
CA ARG A 185 -4.46 -14.16 -4.25
C ARG A 185 -5.77 -14.79 -4.74
N GLY A 186 -6.34 -15.74 -3.99
CA GLY A 186 -7.72 -16.20 -4.20
C GLY A 186 -8.79 -15.11 -3.99
N LEU A 187 -8.45 -13.98 -3.34
CA LEU A 187 -9.33 -12.82 -3.19
C LEU A 187 -9.32 -11.90 -4.42
N ASP A 188 -8.35 -12.06 -5.32
CA ASP A 188 -8.33 -11.33 -6.59
C ASP A 188 -9.66 -11.54 -7.33
N LEU A 189 -10.18 -10.50 -7.96
CA LEU A 189 -11.49 -10.48 -8.64
C LEU A 189 -12.72 -10.77 -7.73
N ASN A 190 -12.54 -10.89 -6.42
CA ASN A 190 -13.62 -11.19 -5.46
C ASN A 190 -13.81 -10.12 -4.39
N ILE A 191 -12.80 -9.27 -4.17
CA ILE A 191 -12.82 -8.14 -3.25
C ILE A 191 -12.20 -6.93 -3.93
N THR A 192 -12.77 -5.75 -3.69
CA THR A 192 -12.21 -4.48 -4.16
C THR A 192 -10.94 -4.17 -3.38
N VAL A 193 -9.80 -4.13 -4.06
CA VAL A 193 -8.56 -3.55 -3.51
C VAL A 193 -8.60 -2.05 -3.75
N VAL A 194 -8.53 -1.28 -2.67
CA VAL A 194 -8.67 0.19 -2.69
C VAL A 194 -7.35 0.92 -2.57
N GLY A 195 -6.27 0.21 -2.22
CA GLY A 195 -4.97 0.84 -2.02
C GLY A 195 -3.90 -0.12 -1.52
N ARG A 196 -2.85 0.45 -0.92
CA ARG A 196 -1.76 -0.30 -0.28
C ARG A 196 -1.11 0.50 0.83
N VAL A 197 -0.54 -0.20 1.81
CA VAL A 197 0.31 0.37 2.84
C VAL A 197 1.69 0.71 2.24
N LEU A 198 2.10 1.98 2.38
CA LEU A 198 3.41 2.46 1.95
C LEU A 198 4.46 2.40 3.08
N LYS A 199 4.03 2.66 4.33
CA LYS A 199 4.87 2.68 5.52
C LYS A 199 4.03 2.48 6.78
N GLY A 200 4.62 1.92 7.85
CA GLY A 200 3.93 1.62 9.10
C GLY A 200 3.25 0.25 9.12
N MET A 201 3.61 -0.63 8.18
CA MET A 201 3.01 -1.97 8.08
C MET A 201 3.26 -2.81 9.33
N GLU A 202 4.41 -2.59 9.99
CA GLU A 202 4.78 -3.21 11.26
C GLU A 202 3.73 -2.97 12.36
N PHE A 203 3.03 -1.82 12.35
CA PHE A 203 1.98 -1.51 13.32
C PHE A 203 0.69 -2.29 13.08
N LEU A 204 0.54 -2.95 11.94
CA LEU A 204 -0.58 -3.83 11.63
C LEU A 204 -0.16 -5.29 11.73
N SER A 205 0.96 -5.67 11.11
CA SER A 205 1.37 -7.07 11.01
C SER A 205 1.86 -7.69 12.33
N SER A 206 2.24 -6.86 13.31
CA SER A 206 2.73 -7.32 14.62
C SER A 206 1.64 -7.49 15.68
N LEU A 207 0.39 -7.12 15.39
CA LEU A 207 -0.70 -7.18 16.36
C LEU A 207 -0.95 -8.61 16.86
N PRO A 208 -1.45 -8.78 18.10
CA PRO A 208 -1.92 -10.06 18.59
C PRO A 208 -2.99 -10.64 17.66
N ARG A 209 -3.01 -11.97 17.51
CA ARG A 209 -3.99 -12.63 16.63
C ARG A 209 -5.31 -12.76 17.37
N GLY A 210 -6.42 -12.63 16.66
CA GLY A 210 -7.74 -12.88 17.26
C GLY A 210 -7.94 -14.37 17.54
N GLY A 211 -8.61 -14.67 18.67
CA GLY A 211 -8.87 -16.04 19.10
C GLY A 211 -10.16 -16.64 18.55
N ALA A 212 -11.07 -15.81 18.01
CA ALA A 212 -12.37 -16.27 17.50
C ALA A 212 -12.29 -16.76 16.05
N ALA A 213 -13.44 -17.20 15.52
CA ALA A 213 -13.59 -17.59 14.12
C ALA A 213 -13.03 -16.49 13.20
N MET A 214 -12.35 -16.90 12.13
CA MET A 214 -11.74 -15.98 11.16
C MET A 214 -10.75 -14.95 11.76
N GLY A 215 -10.26 -15.16 12.99
CA GLY A 215 -9.32 -14.26 13.64
C GLY A 215 -9.95 -12.97 14.19
N PHE A 216 -11.26 -12.94 14.42
CA PHE A 216 -11.89 -11.83 15.15
C PHE A 216 -11.42 -11.80 16.60
N TYR A 217 -11.39 -10.60 17.19
CA TYR A 217 -11.20 -10.44 18.61
C TYR A 217 -12.48 -10.75 19.38
N ASP A 218 -12.38 -11.66 20.35
CA ASP A 218 -13.47 -12.10 21.21
C ASP A 218 -13.74 -11.15 22.37
N LYS A 219 -12.76 -10.31 22.75
CA LYS A 219 -12.84 -9.41 23.89
C LYS A 219 -12.61 -7.95 23.49
N PRO A 220 -13.41 -6.99 23.98
CA PRO A 220 -13.24 -5.57 23.67
C PRO A 220 -11.83 -5.05 23.95
N GLU A 221 -11.16 -5.55 24.99
CA GLU A 221 -9.83 -5.08 25.41
C GLU A 221 -8.71 -5.45 24.43
N GLN A 222 -8.95 -6.40 23.52
CA GLN A 222 -8.01 -6.74 22.45
C GLN A 222 -8.09 -5.77 21.28
N ARG A 223 -9.19 -5.01 21.15
CA ARG A 223 -9.46 -4.14 20.01
C ARG A 223 -8.65 -2.86 20.16
N LEU A 224 -7.54 -2.78 19.43
CA LEU A 224 -6.73 -1.57 19.36
C LEU A 224 -7.54 -0.45 18.70
N GLY A 225 -7.67 0.69 19.38
CA GLY A 225 -8.37 1.86 18.86
C GLY A 225 -7.62 2.52 17.69
N VAL A 226 -8.38 2.95 16.69
CA VAL A 226 -7.93 3.83 15.61
C VAL A 226 -8.17 5.26 16.07
N GLU A 227 -7.11 5.97 16.44
CA GLU A 227 -7.23 7.33 17.00
C GLU A 227 -7.77 8.32 15.97
N ARG A 228 -7.27 8.21 14.73
CA ARG A 228 -7.69 9.07 13.61
C ARG A 228 -7.34 8.44 12.27
N VAL A 229 -8.18 8.64 11.26
CA VAL A 229 -7.79 8.48 9.85
C VAL A 229 -8.11 9.75 9.08
N SER A 230 -7.09 10.37 8.51
CA SER A 230 -7.22 11.61 7.74
C SER A 230 -6.59 11.50 6.37
N LEU A 231 -7.07 12.28 5.40
CA LEU A 231 -6.32 12.49 4.16
C LEU A 231 -5.11 13.38 4.46
N ALA A 232 -3.96 13.06 3.88
CA ALA A 232 -2.77 13.89 4.02
C ALA A 232 -3.00 15.31 3.47
N SER A 233 -3.86 15.49 2.48
CA SER A 233 -4.28 16.81 1.98
C SER A 233 -5.00 17.67 3.02
N ALA A 234 -5.66 17.06 4.01
CA ALA A 234 -6.33 17.75 5.10
C ALA A 234 -5.36 18.20 6.21
N LEU A 235 -4.11 17.71 6.21
CA LEU A 235 -3.08 18.14 7.14
C LEU A 235 -2.45 19.47 6.67
N PRO A 236 -1.98 20.32 7.61
CA PRO A 236 -1.13 21.46 7.29
C PRO A 236 0.08 21.02 6.45
N ALA A 237 0.50 21.86 5.50
CA ALA A 237 1.49 21.49 4.49
C ALA A 237 2.80 20.96 5.10
N GLU A 238 3.22 21.55 6.21
CA GLU A 238 4.40 21.20 6.99
C GLU A 238 4.29 19.87 7.76
N GLN A 239 3.06 19.37 7.96
CA GLN A 239 2.77 18.08 8.61
C GLN A 239 2.51 16.97 7.59
N ARG A 240 2.45 17.29 6.28
CA ARG A 240 2.16 16.29 5.25
C ARG A 240 3.35 15.34 5.10
N PRO A 241 3.13 14.01 5.17
CA PRO A 241 4.18 13.05 4.92
C PRO A 241 4.67 13.18 3.47
N ALA A 242 5.94 13.51 3.29
CA ALA A 242 6.56 13.61 1.97
C ALA A 242 7.01 12.22 1.50
N LEU A 243 6.08 11.36 1.08
CA LEU A 243 6.39 10.02 0.58
C LEU A 243 6.59 10.02 -0.94
N GLN A 244 7.54 9.20 -1.38
CA GLN A 244 7.79 8.92 -2.79
C GLN A 244 7.79 7.43 -3.08
N VAL A 245 7.30 7.06 -4.24
CA VAL A 245 7.25 5.69 -4.77
C VAL A 245 8.18 5.60 -5.98
N LEU A 246 8.99 4.55 -6.06
CA LEU A 246 9.80 4.31 -7.26
C LEU A 246 8.90 4.06 -8.47
N ARG A 247 9.13 4.80 -9.55
CA ARG A 247 8.45 4.62 -10.82
C ARG A 247 8.85 3.29 -11.47
N THR A 248 7.85 2.45 -11.73
CA THR A 248 8.05 1.11 -12.29
C THR A 248 8.23 1.12 -13.81
N ASP A 249 7.90 2.22 -14.48
CA ASP A 249 8.10 2.41 -15.92
C ASP A 249 9.52 2.86 -16.29
N THR A 250 10.51 2.63 -15.40
CA THR A 250 11.87 3.16 -15.55
C THR A 250 12.93 2.05 -15.68
N PRO A 251 14.09 2.34 -16.31
CA PRO A 251 15.22 1.42 -16.32
C PRO A 251 15.70 1.04 -14.92
N THR A 252 15.61 1.95 -13.94
CA THR A 252 15.97 1.68 -12.54
C THR A 252 15.12 0.56 -11.93
N TRP A 253 13.82 0.51 -12.25
CA TRP A 253 12.96 -0.60 -11.83
C TRP A 253 13.39 -1.94 -12.43
N ASN A 254 13.71 -1.96 -13.72
CA ASN A 254 14.18 -3.19 -14.39
C ASN A 254 15.52 -3.67 -13.82
N GLU A 255 16.44 -2.75 -13.53
CA GLU A 255 17.71 -3.05 -12.86
C GLU A 255 17.47 -3.65 -11.46
N LEU A 256 16.54 -3.06 -10.69
CA LEU A 256 16.17 -3.55 -9.36
C LEU A 256 15.56 -4.96 -9.41
N LEU A 257 14.65 -5.21 -10.34
CA LEU A 257 14.06 -6.54 -10.54
C LEU A 257 15.13 -7.57 -10.90
N ASN A 258 16.03 -7.23 -11.83
CA ASN A 258 17.12 -8.11 -12.21
C ASN A 258 18.08 -8.41 -11.04
N ALA A 259 18.39 -7.42 -10.21
CA ALA A 259 19.19 -7.62 -8.99
C ALA A 259 18.49 -8.54 -7.99
N ARG A 260 17.15 -8.48 -7.88
CA ARG A 260 16.37 -9.37 -7.00
C ARG A 260 16.28 -10.80 -7.52
N ARG A 261 16.20 -10.99 -8.84
CA ARG A 261 16.21 -12.31 -9.52
C ARG A 261 17.59 -12.97 -9.44
N ASN A 262 18.65 -12.16 -9.53
CA ASN A 262 20.04 -12.63 -9.66
C ASN A 262 20.91 -12.22 -8.46
N ARG A 263 20.48 -12.58 -7.25
CA ARG A 263 21.24 -12.27 -6.02
C ARG A 263 22.55 -13.05 -5.98
N GLY A 264 23.64 -12.34 -5.76
CA GLY A 264 24.97 -12.91 -5.52
C GLY A 264 25.52 -12.57 -4.14
N GLY A 265 26.81 -12.80 -3.94
CA GLY A 265 27.49 -12.57 -2.66
C GLY A 265 27.24 -13.70 -1.68
N TRP A 266 26.49 -13.43 -0.59
CA TRP A 266 26.12 -14.46 0.39
C TRP A 266 25.19 -15.53 -0.19
N PHE A 267 24.38 -15.17 -1.19
CA PHE A 267 23.52 -16.12 -1.89
C PHE A 267 24.36 -17.04 -2.79
N VAL A 268 24.42 -18.33 -2.46
CA VAL A 268 25.12 -19.35 -3.26
C VAL A 268 24.40 -19.61 -4.60
N HIS A 269 23.07 -19.47 -4.63
CA HIS A 269 22.24 -19.67 -5.81
C HIS A 269 21.33 -18.46 -6.07
N SER A 270 21.24 -18.07 -7.33
CA SER A 270 20.23 -17.12 -7.82
C SER A 270 19.00 -17.87 -8.32
N ALA A 271 17.81 -17.48 -7.86
CA ALA A 271 16.56 -18.10 -8.27
C ALA A 271 16.20 -17.82 -9.75
N GLY A 272 16.71 -16.71 -10.31
CA GLY A 272 16.36 -16.28 -11.67
C GLY A 272 14.90 -15.85 -11.84
N TYR A 273 14.16 -15.72 -10.74
CA TYR A 273 12.71 -15.57 -10.71
C TYR A 273 12.27 -14.62 -9.60
N THR A 274 11.23 -13.83 -9.86
CA THR A 274 10.46 -13.10 -8.86
C THR A 274 8.98 -13.12 -9.22
N ASP A 275 8.11 -13.53 -8.30
CA ASP A 275 6.67 -13.38 -8.47
C ASP A 275 6.22 -11.92 -8.27
N LEU A 276 4.95 -11.64 -8.59
CA LEU A 276 4.35 -10.31 -8.48
C LEU A 276 4.42 -9.71 -7.08
N CYS A 277 4.12 -10.50 -6.06
CA CYS A 277 4.03 -10.05 -4.67
C CYS A 277 5.39 -9.99 -3.97
N SER A 278 6.39 -10.71 -4.48
CA SER A 278 7.79 -10.58 -4.11
C SER A 278 8.48 -9.39 -4.78
N ALA A 279 7.93 -8.89 -5.89
CA ALA A 279 8.38 -7.68 -6.59
C ALA A 279 7.86 -6.39 -5.92
N ALA A 280 8.12 -6.20 -4.63
CA ALA A 280 7.66 -5.03 -3.88
C ALA A 280 8.27 -3.71 -4.40
N VAL A 281 7.45 -2.71 -4.67
CA VAL A 281 7.90 -1.40 -5.18
C VAL A 281 8.47 -0.55 -4.02
N PRO A 282 9.72 -0.04 -4.14
CA PRO A 282 10.33 0.77 -3.10
C PRO A 282 9.56 2.06 -2.80
N VAL A 283 9.52 2.40 -1.52
CA VAL A 283 8.98 3.65 -0.98
C VAL A 283 10.10 4.35 -0.20
N ARG A 284 10.16 5.68 -0.27
CA ARG A 284 11.06 6.48 0.56
C ARG A 284 10.38 7.74 1.09
N ILE A 285 10.96 8.32 2.13
CA ILE A 285 10.70 9.73 2.45
C ILE A 285 11.47 10.58 1.43
N LYS A 286 10.81 11.60 0.88
CA LYS A 286 11.41 12.59 -0.02
C LYS A 286 12.62 13.22 0.68
N PRO A 287 13.83 13.10 0.11
CA PRO A 287 14.99 13.76 0.66
C PRO A 287 14.76 15.28 0.69
N VAL A 288 15.03 15.92 1.82
CA VAL A 288 15.12 17.39 1.89
C VAL A 288 16.42 17.79 1.20
N PRO A 289 16.40 18.73 0.23
CA PRO A 289 17.64 19.25 -0.34
C PRO A 289 18.53 19.76 0.79
N ALA A 290 19.80 19.34 0.80
CA ALA A 290 20.76 19.92 1.74
C ALA A 290 20.81 21.44 1.48
N PRO A 291 20.82 22.29 2.53
CA PRO A 291 21.01 23.72 2.31
C PRO A 291 22.35 23.94 1.59
N ASP A 292 22.37 24.85 0.62
CA ASP A 292 23.59 25.31 -0.04
C ASP A 292 24.49 26.01 0.99
N VAL A 293 25.27 25.23 1.73
CA VAL A 293 26.32 25.78 2.59
C VAL A 293 27.44 26.21 1.66
N LYS A 294 27.38 27.47 1.20
CA LYS A 294 28.57 28.16 0.70
C LYS A 294 29.56 28.23 1.85
N LEU A 295 30.47 27.25 1.93
CA LEU A 295 31.66 27.34 2.77
C LEU A 295 32.41 28.62 2.35
N SER A 296 32.33 29.67 3.17
CA SER A 296 33.17 30.84 2.99
C SER A 296 34.62 30.38 3.06
N GLU A 297 35.39 30.65 2.01
CA GLU A 297 36.82 30.36 1.98
C GLU A 297 37.48 30.95 3.24
N PRO A 298 38.34 30.19 3.93
CA PRO A 298 39.07 30.71 5.07
C PRO A 298 39.93 31.87 4.59
N LYS A 299 39.70 33.07 5.16
CA LYS A 299 40.57 34.23 4.92
C LYS A 299 41.98 33.85 5.36
N SER A 300 42.92 33.92 4.41
CA SER A 300 44.35 33.75 4.67
C SER A 300 44.79 34.71 5.77
N PRO A 301 45.56 34.28 6.78
CA PRO A 301 46.07 35.18 7.82
C PRO A 301 46.96 36.23 7.16
N GLU A 302 46.65 37.51 7.38
CA GLU A 302 47.54 38.62 7.02
C GLU A 302 48.89 38.40 7.69
N ALA A 303 49.93 38.24 6.86
CA ALA A 303 51.31 38.24 7.30
C ALA A 303 51.66 39.63 7.85
N LYS A 304 51.64 39.78 9.18
CA LYS A 304 52.23 40.95 9.84
C LYS A 304 53.73 40.89 9.66
N ARG A 305 54.26 41.87 8.93
CA ARG A 305 55.69 42.22 8.87
C ARG A 305 56.12 42.94 10.15
#